data_AF-A0A914VAG4-F1
#
_entry.id   AF-A0A914VAG4-F1
#
_cell.length_a   1.000
_cell.length_b   1.000
_cell.length_c   1.000
_cell.angle_alpha   90.00
_cell.angle_beta   90.00
_cell.angle_gamma   90.00
#
_symmetry.space_group_name_H-M   'P 1'
#
loop_
_entity.id
_entity.type
_entity.pdbx_description
1 polymer ?
#
loop_
_entity_poly.entity_id
_entity_poly.type
_entity_poly.pdbx_seq_one_letter_code
_entity_poly.pdbx_strand_id
1 'polypeptide(L)'
;MSLLLEYCAEEQGCFNGGECMTAKTVGSKILSVSCKCPSGFVGHYCEVALVSDSLTGSNGGGIAAIIIVTMLLVLLLVVIGYYYARRSAISS
;
A
#
# COMPACT_ATOMS: atom_id res chain seq x y z
N MET A 1 -23.80 33.51 -16.48
CA MET A 1 -22.93 33.00 -15.40
C MET A 1 -22.96 31.49 -15.48
N SER A 2 -21.83 30.82 -15.71
CA SER A 2 -21.77 29.36 -15.79
C SER A 2 -21.84 28.76 -14.37
N LEU A 3 -22.95 28.10 -14.04
CA LEU A 3 -23.20 27.41 -12.76
C LEU A 3 -22.02 26.52 -12.31
N LEU A 4 -21.30 25.94 -13.28
CA LEU A 4 -20.09 25.15 -13.06
C LEU A 4 -18.97 25.93 -12.35
N LEU A 5 -18.74 27.18 -12.74
CA LEU A 5 -17.66 28.01 -12.19
C LEU A 5 -17.96 28.44 -10.74
N GLU A 6 -19.23 28.66 -10.40
CA GLU A 6 -19.62 29.08 -9.06
C GLU A 6 -19.46 27.93 -8.04
N TYR A 7 -19.94 26.73 -8.37
CA TYR A 7 -19.81 25.55 -7.52
C TYR A 7 -18.36 25.08 -7.34
N CYS A 8 -17.54 25.21 -8.39
CA CYS A 8 -16.12 24.85 -8.33
C CYS A 8 -15.23 25.93 -7.70
N ALA A 9 -15.68 27.18 -7.66
CA ALA A 9 -14.99 28.25 -6.95
C ALA A 9 -15.33 28.27 -5.44
N GLU A 10 -16.46 27.68 -5.05
CA GLU A 10 -16.83 27.50 -3.65
C GLU A 10 -16.10 26.30 -3.04
N GLU A 11 -15.92 26.27 -1.72
CA GLU A 11 -15.18 25.24 -0.95
C GLU A 11 -15.77 23.81 -1.05
N GLN A 12 -16.78 23.62 -1.90
CA GLN A 12 -17.51 22.36 -2.14
C GLN A 12 -17.11 21.68 -3.47
N GLY A 13 -16.13 22.23 -4.20
CA GLY A 13 -15.62 21.69 -5.47
C GLY A 13 -14.53 20.61 -5.31
N CYS A 14 -13.58 20.60 -6.25
CA CYS A 14 -12.43 19.69 -6.21
C CYS A 14 -11.37 20.17 -5.20
N PHE A 15 -10.96 19.29 -4.29
CA PHE A 15 -9.93 19.56 -3.28
C PHE A 15 -8.51 19.39 -3.83
N ASN A 16 -7.52 19.82 -3.03
CA ASN A 16 -6.09 19.57 -3.26
C ASN A 16 -5.57 20.02 -4.64
N GLY A 17 -6.15 21.08 -5.21
CA GLY A 17 -5.78 21.60 -6.53
C GLY A 17 -6.32 20.77 -7.71
N GLY A 18 -7.37 19.97 -7.49
CA GLY A 18 -8.09 19.27 -8.55
C GLY A 18 -8.78 20.21 -9.54
N GLU A 19 -8.78 19.83 -10.81
CA GLU A 19 -9.40 20.61 -11.90
C GLU A 19 -10.84 20.14 -12.12
N CYS A 20 -11.80 21.05 -11.98
CA CYS A 20 -13.21 20.79 -12.30
C CYS A 20 -13.42 20.68 -13.82
N MET A 21 -13.79 19.50 -14.30
CA MET A 21 -13.99 19.25 -15.74
C MET A 21 -15.44 19.41 -16.20
N THR A 22 -16.40 18.88 -15.45
CA THR A 22 -17.83 18.92 -15.81
C THR A 22 -18.73 18.81 -14.59
N ALA A 23 -19.98 19.27 -14.70
CA ALA A 23 -21.02 19.09 -13.68
C ALA A 23 -22.29 18.52 -14.30
N LYS A 24 -22.91 17.58 -13.59
CA LYS A 24 -24.24 17.07 -13.90
C LYS A 24 -25.27 17.95 -13.20
N THR A 25 -26.12 18.63 -13.97
CA THR A 25 -27.16 19.53 -13.45
C THR A 25 -28.56 18.97 -13.68
N VAL A 26 -29.46 19.19 -12.71
CA VAL A 26 -30.92 19.00 -12.88
C VAL A 26 -31.60 20.32 -12.55
N GLY A 27 -32.17 20.97 -13.57
CA GLY A 27 -32.62 22.35 -13.45
C GLY A 27 -31.46 23.28 -13.09
N SER A 28 -31.64 24.11 -12.06
CA SER A 28 -30.61 25.04 -11.56
C SER A 28 -29.70 24.46 -10.47
N LYS A 29 -29.78 23.14 -10.18
CA LYS A 29 -29.01 22.49 -9.12
C LYS A 29 -27.93 21.57 -9.69
N ILE A 30 -26.73 21.65 -9.15
CA ILE A 30 -25.64 20.72 -9.44
C ILE A 30 -25.81 19.47 -8.58
N LEU A 31 -25.80 18.32 -9.24
CA LEU A 31 -25.99 17.01 -8.63
C LEU A 31 -24.65 16.32 -8.35
N SER A 32 -23.69 16.48 -9.25
CA SER A 32 -22.33 15.97 -9.09
C SER A 32 -21.37 16.72 -10.00
N VAL A 33 -20.09 16.75 -9.64
CA VAL A 33 -19.00 17.29 -10.45
C VAL A 33 -17.99 16.20 -10.78
N SER A 34 -17.23 16.37 -11.86
CA SER A 34 -16.12 15.49 -12.20
C SER A 34 -14.82 16.26 -12.03
N CYS A 35 -13.96 15.73 -11.16
CA CYS A 35 -12.66 16.30 -10.84
C CYS A 35 -11.55 15.51 -11.53
N LYS A 36 -10.56 16.23 -12.07
CA LYS A 36 -9.28 15.67 -12.49
C LYS A 36 -8.27 15.91 -11.38
N CYS A 37 -7.89 14.83 -10.71
CA CYS A 37 -7.00 14.91 -9.56
C CYS A 37 -5.53 15.03 -9.99
N PRO A 38 -4.72 15.86 -9.29
CA PRO A 38 -3.29 15.90 -9.47
C PRO A 38 -2.64 14.60 -8.95
N SER A 39 -1.39 14.36 -9.35
CA SER A 39 -0.62 13.21 -8.89
C SER A 39 -0.53 13.17 -7.36
N GLY A 40 -0.77 12.00 -6.78
CA GLY A 40 -0.78 11.83 -5.33
C GLY A 40 -2.13 12.08 -4.66
N PHE A 41 -3.20 12.37 -5.42
CA PHE A 41 -4.56 12.51 -4.88
C PHE A 41 -5.58 11.73 -5.71
N VAL A 42 -6.58 11.17 -5.03
CA VAL A 42 -7.69 10.38 -5.59
C VAL A 42 -8.97 10.68 -4.81
N GLY A 43 -10.09 10.09 -5.24
CA GLY A 43 -11.42 10.35 -4.69
C GLY A 43 -12.31 11.10 -5.68
N HIS A 44 -13.60 11.22 -5.37
CA HIS A 44 -14.55 11.87 -6.28
C HIS A 44 -14.25 13.37 -6.42
N TYR A 45 -13.76 13.97 -5.34
CA TYR A 45 -13.39 15.37 -5.22
C TYR A 45 -11.89 15.53 -4.94
N CYS A 46 -11.06 14.53 -5.20
CA CYS A 46 -9.62 14.54 -4.89
C CYS A 46 -9.31 14.72 -3.39
N GLU A 47 -10.20 14.25 -2.53
CA GLU A 47 -10.15 14.40 -1.08
C GLU A 47 -9.16 13.44 -0.40
N VAL A 48 -8.74 12.38 -1.09
CA VAL A 48 -7.86 11.34 -0.54
C VAL A 48 -6.45 11.51 -1.09
N ALA A 49 -5.48 11.76 -0.20
CA ALA A 49 -4.08 11.66 -0.56
C ALA A 49 -3.69 10.19 -0.76
N LEU A 50 -3.13 9.86 -1.92
CA LEU A 50 -2.38 8.63 -2.08
C LEU A 50 -1.15 8.77 -1.17
N VAL A 51 -1.15 8.02 -0.08
CA VAL A 51 0.11 7.67 0.55
C VAL A 51 0.87 6.93 -0.54
N SER A 52 1.86 7.59 -1.13
CA SER A 52 2.89 6.91 -1.91
C SER A 52 3.66 6.06 -0.92
N ASP A 53 3.02 5.00 -0.48
CA ASP A 53 3.67 3.86 0.06
C ASP A 53 4.43 3.26 -1.12
N SER A 54 5.62 3.79 -1.31
CA SER A 54 6.83 3.00 -1.46
C SER A 54 6.98 1.92 -0.36
N LEU A 55 5.90 1.40 0.24
CA LEU A 55 5.77 0.09 0.89
C LEU A 55 5.51 -1.04 -0.13
N THR A 56 5.91 -0.83 -1.39
CA THR A 56 6.82 -1.83 -2.01
C THR A 56 8.23 -1.70 -1.42
N GLY A 57 8.33 -1.39 -0.12
CA GLY A 57 9.39 -1.82 0.75
C GLY A 57 9.42 -3.33 0.62
N SER A 58 10.34 -3.77 -0.23
CA SER A 58 10.80 -5.14 -0.33
C SER A 58 10.65 -5.84 1.01
N ASN A 59 9.67 -6.73 1.12
CA ASN A 59 9.60 -7.74 2.18
C ASN A 59 10.75 -8.77 2.03
N GLY A 60 11.93 -8.34 1.57
CA GLY A 60 13.14 -9.12 1.45
C GLY A 60 13.95 -9.20 2.74
N GLY A 61 13.55 -8.49 3.81
CA GLY A 61 14.24 -8.50 5.11
C GLY A 61 13.85 -9.66 6.04
N GLY A 62 12.60 -10.15 5.96
CA GLY A 62 12.12 -11.25 6.82
C GLY A 62 12.44 -12.65 6.29
N ILE A 63 12.50 -12.80 4.97
CA ILE A 63 12.73 -14.11 4.33
C ILE A 63 14.17 -14.58 4.56
N ALA A 64 15.15 -13.66 4.52
CA ALA A 64 16.55 -14.00 4.80
C ALA A 64 16.76 -14.50 6.24
N ALA A 65 16.13 -13.86 7.23
CA ALA A 65 16.20 -14.28 8.62
C ALA A 65 15.60 -15.68 8.83
N ILE A 66 14.45 -15.97 8.20
CA ILE A 66 13.80 -17.28 8.28
C ILE A 66 14.70 -18.36 7.69
N ILE A 67 15.29 -18.13 6.50
CA ILE A 67 16.18 -19.10 5.85
C ILE A 67 17.43 -19.37 6.70
N ILE A 68 18.02 -18.34 7.30
CA ILE A 68 19.20 -18.50 8.16
C ILE A 68 18.85 -19.31 9.42
N VAL A 69 17.73 -18.99 10.07
CA VAL A 69 17.29 -19.71 11.28
C VAL A 69 16.95 -21.17 10.97
N THR A 70 16.26 -21.45 9.86
CA THR A 70 15.95 -22.83 9.46
C THR A 70 17.21 -23.61 9.10
N MET A 71 18.16 -23.01 8.37
CA MET A 71 19.44 -23.64 8.06
C MET A 71 20.25 -23.97 9.32
N LEU A 72 20.31 -23.06 10.30
CA LEU A 72 21.02 -23.30 11.57
C LEU A 72 20.36 -24.40 12.39
N LEU A 73 19.03 -24.46 12.46
CA LEU A 73 18.31 -25.52 13.17
C LEU A 73 18.56 -26.90 12.53
N VAL A 74 18.54 -26.99 11.20
CA VAL A 74 18.82 -28.25 10.49
C VAL A 74 20.26 -28.72 10.75
N LEU A 75 21.24 -27.82 10.71
CA LEU A 75 22.64 -28.15 11.02
C LEU A 75 22.80 -28.67 12.44
N LEU A 76 22.14 -28.06 13.43
CA LEU A 76 22.17 -28.53 14.81
C LEU A 76 21.59 -29.95 14.94
N LEU A 77 20.47 -30.26 14.28
CA LEU A 77 19.87 -31.59 14.31
C LEU A 77 20.79 -32.64 13.67
N VAL A 78 21.44 -32.32 12.56
CA VAL A 78 22.41 -33.22 11.90
C VAL A 78 23.61 -33.48 12.83
N VAL A 79 24.16 -32.42 13.44
CA VAL A 79 25.29 -32.53 14.38
C VAL A 79 24.90 -33.36 15.60
N ILE A 80 23.75 -33.10 16.19
CA ILE A 80 23.22 -33.86 17.34
C ILE A 80 23.03 -35.33 16.96
N GLY A 81 22.40 -35.62 15.82
CA GLY A 81 22.22 -36.98 15.31
C GLY A 81 23.56 -37.70 15.08
N TYR A 82 24.55 -37.01 14.51
CA TYR A 82 25.90 -37.53 14.34
C TYR A 82 26.56 -37.85 15.69
N TYR A 83 26.46 -36.94 16.68
CA TYR A 83 26.98 -37.17 18.02
C TYR A 83 26.31 -38.36 18.70
N TYR A 84 24.99 -38.51 18.56
CA TYR A 84 24.28 -39.67 19.10
C TYR A 84 24.69 -40.97 18.42
N ALA A 85 24.77 -41.01 17.08
CA ALA A 85 25.20 -42.18 16.32
C ALA A 85 26.63 -42.59 16.69
N ARG A 86 27.54 -41.61 16.83
CA ARG A 86 28.91 -41.85 17.26
C ARG A 86 28.97 -42.34 18.72
N ARG A 87 28.15 -41.78 19.60
CA ARG A 87 28.07 -42.23 20.99
C ARG A 87 27.54 -43.66 21.09
N SER A 88 26.51 -44.02 20.32
CA SER A 88 26.01 -45.39 20.26
C SER A 88 27.05 -46.37 19.73
N ALA A 89 27.92 -45.92 18.82
CA ALA A 89 29.03 -46.73 18.33
C ALA A 89 30.20 -46.85 19.33
N ILE A 90 30.31 -45.94 20.32
CA ILE A 90 31.31 -46.00 21.40
C ILE A 90 30.79 -46.80 22.60
N SER A 91 29.46 -46.88 22.79
CA SER A 91 28.83 -47.64 23.88
C SER A 91 28.52 -49.10 23.54
N SER A 92 28.95 -49.61 22.39
CA SER A 92 28.85 -51.01 21.98
C SER A 92 30.24 -51.61 21.79
#